data_AF-A0AAV1JVH5-F1
#
_entry.id   AF-A0AAV1JVH5-F1
#
_cell.length_a   1.000
_cell.length_b   1.000
_cell.length_c   1.000
_cell.angle_alpha   90.00
_cell.angle_beta   90.00
_cell.angle_gamma   90.00
#
_symmetry.space_group_name_H-M   'P 1'
#
loop_
_entity.id
_entity.type
_entity.pdbx_description
1 polymer ?
#
loop_
_entity_poly.entity_id
_entity_poly.type
_entity_poly.pdbx_seq_one_letter_code
_entity_poly.pdbx_strand_id
1 'polypeptide(L)'
;MDCEFELGDDTLYSVKWYRDNEEFYRYMPKYDPPKHAYKMDGVKVELSKSDERRVVLHQVTLKSSGLYRCEVSAEAPSFASAAGEGRMDVIYLPREAPRITGNEQENRKGDSLFLNCTSSRSYPAAVLSWDIDGEKVTDPNLLVQYPPIQHAHGLVSTALGLLVPTGRTMQVKCTARVAPAWREGSEAVVGNSQLADSKEAMLLGEREA
;
A
#
# COMPACT_ATOMS: atom_id res chain seq x y z
N MET A 1 -1.40 4.68 -14.54
CA MET A 1 -0.30 5.65 -14.39
C MET A 1 -0.41 6.54 -15.60
N ASP A 2 -0.61 7.83 -15.39
CA ASP A 2 -0.90 8.79 -16.45
C ASP A 2 0.23 9.83 -16.47
N CYS A 3 0.66 10.19 -17.67
CA CYS A 3 1.69 11.18 -17.93
C CYS A 3 1.10 12.19 -18.90
N GLU A 4 0.69 13.33 -18.35
CA GLU A 4 0.13 14.42 -19.13
C GLU A 4 1.25 15.35 -19.58
N PHE A 5 1.25 15.67 -20.87
CA PHE A 5 2.20 16.58 -21.48
C PHE A 5 1.59 17.30 -22.70
N GLU A 6 2.12 18.48 -23.00
CA GLU A 6 1.81 19.28 -24.18
C GLU A 6 3.10 19.54 -24.96
N LEU A 7 3.03 19.41 -26.29
CA LEU A 7 4.20 19.55 -27.17
C LEU A 7 4.24 20.88 -27.93
N GLY A 8 3.15 21.67 -27.91
CA GLY A 8 3.05 22.87 -28.75
C GLY A 8 3.26 22.53 -30.22
N ASP A 9 4.27 23.15 -30.84
CA ASP A 9 4.66 22.93 -32.24
C ASP A 9 5.68 21.77 -32.42
N ASP A 10 6.16 21.17 -31.34
CA ASP A 10 7.11 20.06 -31.40
C ASP A 10 6.44 18.73 -31.76
N THR A 11 7.23 17.82 -32.32
CA THR A 11 6.81 16.43 -32.59
C THR A 11 7.34 15.49 -31.51
N LEU A 12 6.51 14.56 -31.04
CA LEU A 12 6.92 13.55 -30.05
C LEU A 12 8.00 12.63 -30.62
N TYR A 13 9.15 12.54 -29.93
CA TYR A 13 10.19 11.55 -30.21
C TYR A 13 9.99 10.29 -29.36
N SER A 14 9.82 10.44 -28.04
CA SER A 14 9.60 9.29 -27.16
C SER A 14 8.91 9.65 -25.86
N VAL A 15 8.17 8.70 -25.30
CA VAL A 15 7.77 8.69 -23.88
C VAL A 15 8.39 7.47 -23.23
N LYS A 16 9.11 7.65 -22.13
CA LYS A 16 9.78 6.58 -21.39
C LYS A 16 9.34 6.59 -19.94
N TRP A 17 9.14 5.41 -19.40
CA TRP A 17 8.77 5.21 -18.01
C TRP A 17 9.83 4.42 -17.27
N TYR A 18 10.17 4.93 -16.08
CA TYR A 18 11.16 4.39 -15.19
C TYR A 18 10.55 4.05 -13.85
N ARG A 19 11.04 2.98 -13.21
CA ARG A 19 10.84 2.73 -11.79
C ARG A 19 12.21 2.66 -11.14
N ASP A 20 12.45 3.48 -10.13
CA ASP A 20 13.73 3.56 -9.40
C ASP A 20 14.94 3.67 -10.36
N ASN A 21 14.81 4.51 -11.39
CA ASN A 21 15.79 4.77 -12.47
C ASN A 21 16.02 3.64 -13.49
N GLU A 22 15.26 2.54 -13.43
CA GLU A 22 15.31 1.49 -14.45
C GLU A 22 14.13 1.64 -15.42
N GLU A 23 14.40 1.69 -16.73
CA GLU A 23 13.35 1.80 -17.76
C GLU A 23 12.54 0.50 -17.84
N PHE A 24 11.22 0.60 -17.75
CA PHE A 24 10.34 -0.57 -17.86
C PHE A 24 9.33 -0.47 -19.01
N TYR A 25 9.13 0.73 -19.57
CA TYR A 25 8.26 0.93 -20.73
C TYR A 25 8.73 2.11 -21.57
N ARG A 26 8.58 1.99 -22.89
CA ARG A 26 8.76 3.11 -23.83
C ARG A 26 7.74 3.08 -24.96
N TYR A 27 7.40 4.28 -25.40
CA TYR A 27 6.63 4.58 -26.60
C TYR A 27 7.47 5.43 -27.56
N MET A 28 7.63 4.99 -28.81
CA MET A 28 8.35 5.70 -29.87
C MET A 28 7.50 5.66 -31.15
N PRO A 29 6.81 6.75 -31.54
CA PRO A 29 5.79 6.73 -32.60
C PRO A 29 6.35 6.35 -33.98
N LYS A 30 7.64 6.58 -34.24
CA LYS A 30 8.30 6.26 -35.51
C LYS A 30 8.82 4.82 -35.62
N TYR A 31 8.75 4.04 -34.55
CA TYR A 31 9.26 2.66 -34.51
C TYR A 31 8.12 1.66 -34.71
N ASP A 32 8.45 0.47 -35.23
CA ASP A 32 7.53 -0.65 -35.36
C ASP A 32 8.08 -1.89 -34.60
N PRO A 33 7.43 -2.34 -33.51
CA PRO A 33 6.25 -1.75 -32.88
C PRO A 33 6.58 -0.45 -32.12
N PRO A 34 5.62 0.49 -31.98
CA PRO A 34 5.86 1.75 -31.27
C PRO A 34 5.96 1.56 -29.76
N LYS A 35 5.46 0.44 -29.22
CA LYS A 35 5.42 0.13 -27.79
C LYS A 35 6.40 -0.98 -27.44
N HIS A 36 7.15 -0.77 -26.37
CA HIS A 36 8.02 -1.80 -25.82
C HIS A 36 7.96 -1.79 -24.29
N ALA A 37 7.84 -2.97 -23.70
CA ALA A 37 7.91 -3.17 -22.25
C ALA A 37 9.08 -4.09 -21.93
N TYR A 38 9.85 -3.73 -20.91
CA TYR A 38 10.97 -4.52 -20.42
C TYR A 38 10.56 -5.37 -19.24
N LYS A 39 11.24 -6.50 -19.07
CA LYS A 39 11.00 -7.38 -17.93
C LYS A 39 11.64 -6.77 -16.69
N MET A 40 10.82 -6.51 -15.67
CA MET A 40 11.25 -5.95 -14.41
C MET A 40 10.53 -6.65 -13.25
N ASP A 41 11.25 -7.01 -12.19
CA ASP A 41 10.63 -7.68 -11.03
C ASP A 41 9.65 -6.74 -10.32
N GLY A 42 8.42 -7.20 -10.09
CA GLY A 42 7.35 -6.40 -9.49
C GLY A 42 6.61 -5.48 -10.46
N VAL A 43 7.03 -5.33 -11.72
CA VAL A 43 6.35 -4.50 -12.72
C VAL A 43 5.98 -5.37 -13.92
N LYS A 44 4.69 -5.46 -14.22
CA LYS A 44 4.17 -6.17 -15.39
C LYS A 44 3.28 -5.24 -16.19
N VAL A 45 3.73 -4.80 -17.35
CA VAL A 45 2.97 -3.86 -18.20
C VAL A 45 1.93 -4.62 -19.02
N GLU A 46 0.69 -4.13 -19.01
CA GLU A 46 -0.36 -4.57 -19.93
C GLU A 46 -0.30 -3.73 -21.21
N LEU A 47 0.52 -4.18 -22.18
CA LEU A 47 0.79 -3.44 -23.42
C LEU A 47 -0.45 -3.11 -24.26
N SER A 48 -1.50 -3.95 -24.20
CA SER A 48 -2.75 -3.73 -24.93
C SER A 48 -3.57 -2.55 -24.38
N LYS A 49 -3.37 -2.20 -23.10
CA LYS A 49 -4.04 -1.08 -22.42
C LYS A 49 -3.12 0.10 -22.14
N SER A 50 -1.89 0.04 -22.65
CA SER A 50 -0.89 1.11 -22.49
C SER A 50 -0.61 1.77 -23.83
N ASP A 51 -0.32 3.07 -23.77
CA ASP A 51 -0.12 3.98 -24.90
C ASP A 51 0.89 5.07 -24.53
N GLU A 52 0.98 6.13 -25.35
CA GLU A 52 1.94 7.22 -25.17
C GLU A 52 1.74 8.03 -23.89
N ARG A 53 0.53 8.05 -23.30
CA ARG A 53 0.22 8.84 -22.11
C ARG A 53 -0.02 7.98 -20.89
N ARG A 54 -0.53 6.76 -21.08
CA ARG A 54 -0.95 5.87 -20.01
C ARG A 54 -0.19 4.56 -20.01
N VAL A 55 0.31 4.18 -18.84
CA VAL A 55 0.84 2.84 -18.60
C VAL A 55 0.00 2.12 -17.55
N VAL A 56 -0.48 0.93 -17.94
CA VAL A 56 -1.29 0.05 -17.10
C VAL A 56 -0.45 -1.12 -16.62
N LEU A 57 -0.40 -1.29 -15.29
CA LEU A 57 0.27 -2.42 -14.66
C LEU A 57 -0.73 -3.52 -14.33
N HIS A 58 -0.37 -4.77 -14.65
CA HIS A 58 -1.13 -5.96 -14.32
C HIS A 58 -0.59 -6.63 -13.05
N GLN A 59 -1.49 -7.12 -12.18
CA GLN A 59 -1.12 -7.83 -10.95
C GLN A 59 -0.13 -7.07 -10.05
N VAL A 60 -0.49 -5.86 -9.63
CA VAL A 60 0.30 -5.07 -8.67
C VAL A 60 0.54 -5.87 -7.37
N THR A 61 1.76 -5.76 -6.84
CA THR A 61 2.23 -6.42 -5.60
C THR A 61 3.06 -5.44 -4.76
N LEU A 62 3.49 -5.84 -3.56
CA LEU A 62 4.40 -5.03 -2.73
C LEU A 62 5.70 -4.64 -3.45
N LYS A 63 6.18 -5.47 -4.39
CA LYS A 63 7.37 -5.18 -5.19
C LYS A 63 7.13 -4.11 -6.25
N SER A 64 5.87 -3.77 -6.54
CA SER A 64 5.54 -2.70 -7.46
C SER A 64 5.71 -1.32 -6.83
N SER A 65 5.81 -1.21 -5.49
CA SER A 65 6.09 0.06 -4.83
C SER A 65 7.44 0.61 -5.28
N GLY A 66 7.53 1.92 -5.49
CA GLY A 66 8.74 2.58 -5.97
C GLY A 66 8.49 4.00 -6.43
N LEU A 67 9.56 4.69 -6.83
CA LEU A 67 9.47 5.99 -7.49
C LEU A 67 9.32 5.77 -8.99
N TYR A 68 8.22 6.24 -9.57
CA TYR A 68 7.95 6.16 -10.99
C TYR A 68 8.21 7.51 -11.64
N ARG A 69 8.91 7.50 -12.77
CA ARG A 69 9.18 8.70 -13.57
C ARG A 69 8.70 8.52 -14.99
N CYS A 70 7.98 9.49 -15.51
CA CYS A 70 7.72 9.63 -16.94
C CYS A 70 8.68 10.68 -17.51
N GLU A 71 9.31 10.39 -18.64
CA GLU A 71 10.15 11.30 -19.41
C GLU A 71 9.60 11.41 -20.83
N VAL A 72 9.30 12.63 -21.26
CA VAL A 72 8.78 12.97 -22.59
C VAL A 72 9.84 13.76 -23.33
N SER A 73 10.19 13.31 -24.53
CA SER A 73 11.18 13.95 -25.38
C SER A 73 10.58 14.31 -26.74
N ALA A 74 10.86 15.53 -27.19
CA ALA A 74 10.56 16.03 -28.52
C ALA A 74 11.66 15.67 -29.53
N GLU A 75 11.29 15.69 -30.81
CA GLU A 75 12.18 15.48 -31.95
C GLU A 75 13.06 16.72 -32.21
N ALA A 76 14.00 16.59 -33.15
CA ALA A 76 14.63 17.74 -33.78
C ALA A 76 13.58 18.74 -34.31
N PRO A 77 13.85 20.06 -34.22
CA PRO A 77 15.11 20.68 -33.84
C PRO A 77 15.24 20.97 -32.34
N SER A 78 14.16 20.95 -31.56
CA SER A 78 14.21 21.38 -30.16
C SER A 78 14.97 20.39 -29.29
N PHE A 79 14.79 19.08 -29.55
CA PHE A 79 15.27 17.99 -28.69
C PHE A 79 14.88 18.19 -27.22
N ALA A 80 13.81 18.97 -26.96
CA ALA A 80 13.38 19.30 -25.62
C ALA A 80 12.96 18.03 -24.88
N SER A 81 13.24 17.96 -23.57
CA SER A 81 12.81 16.84 -22.74
C SER A 81 12.33 17.35 -21.39
N ALA A 82 11.25 16.77 -20.90
CA ALA A 82 10.67 17.06 -19.58
C ALA A 82 10.36 15.74 -18.88
N ALA A 83 10.38 15.74 -17.55
CA ALA A 83 10.04 14.58 -16.76
C ALA A 83 9.24 14.98 -15.52
N GLY A 84 8.36 14.07 -15.10
CA GLY A 84 7.63 14.16 -13.83
C GLY A 84 7.74 12.84 -13.08
N GLU A 85 7.79 12.90 -11.76
CA GLU A 85 7.90 11.74 -10.89
C GLU A 85 6.67 11.56 -10.01
N GLY A 86 6.51 10.36 -9.45
CA GLY A 86 5.41 10.04 -8.58
C GLY A 86 5.73 8.77 -7.80
N ARG A 87 5.57 8.83 -6.47
CA ARG A 87 5.76 7.66 -5.63
C ARG A 87 4.48 6.82 -5.62
N MET A 88 4.61 5.55 -5.93
CA MET A 88 3.53 4.56 -5.75
C MET A 88 3.88 3.67 -4.56
N ASP A 89 2.99 3.62 -3.57
CA ASP A 89 3.09 2.70 -2.44
C ASP A 89 1.91 1.72 -2.47
N VAL A 90 2.23 0.42 -2.49
CA VAL A 90 1.23 -0.65 -2.48
C VAL A 90 0.98 -1.09 -1.06
N ILE A 91 -0.28 -0.97 -0.62
CA ILE A 91 -0.73 -1.42 0.69
C ILE A 91 -1.65 -2.63 0.58
N TYR A 92 -1.66 -3.45 1.61
CA TYR A 92 -2.56 -4.59 1.77
C TYR A 92 -3.34 -4.43 3.05
N LEU A 93 -4.64 -4.14 2.92
CA LEU A 93 -5.52 -4.07 4.07
C LEU A 93 -5.87 -5.48 4.57
N PRO A 94 -6.07 -5.66 5.89
CA PRO A 94 -6.52 -6.92 6.46
C PRO A 94 -7.89 -7.27 5.87
N ARG A 95 -8.04 -8.47 5.31
CA ARG A 95 -9.33 -8.94 4.74
C ARG A 95 -10.37 -9.29 5.81
N GLU A 96 -9.89 -9.57 7.02
CA GLU A 96 -10.69 -10.03 8.15
C GLU A 96 -10.42 -9.15 9.37
N ALA A 97 -11.44 -9.01 10.22
CA ALA A 97 -11.29 -8.39 11.53
C ALA A 97 -10.26 -9.15 12.39
N PRO A 98 -9.59 -8.48 13.34
CA PRO A 98 -8.65 -9.17 14.21
C PRO A 98 -9.35 -10.23 15.05
N ARG A 99 -8.67 -11.36 15.24
CA ARG A 99 -9.19 -12.49 16.01
C ARG A 99 -8.77 -12.37 17.46
N ILE A 100 -9.74 -12.44 18.37
CA ILE A 100 -9.50 -12.53 19.81
C ILE A 100 -9.53 -13.99 20.23
N THR A 101 -8.53 -14.42 20.98
CA THR A 101 -8.44 -15.73 21.63
C THR A 101 -8.15 -15.55 23.11
N GLY A 102 -8.87 -16.24 23.98
CA GLY A 102 -8.53 -16.33 25.40
C GLY A 102 -7.84 -17.66 25.70
N ASN A 103 -6.88 -17.65 26.63
CA ASN A 103 -6.30 -18.88 27.15
C ASN A 103 -6.71 -19.07 28.62
N GLU A 104 -7.75 -19.87 28.86
CA GLU A 104 -8.17 -20.21 30.23
C GLU A 104 -7.11 -21.06 30.96
N GLN A 105 -6.28 -21.82 30.22
CA GLN A 105 -5.32 -22.76 30.81
C GLN A 105 -4.02 -22.12 31.30
N GLU A 106 -3.71 -20.89 30.92
CA GLU A 106 -2.48 -20.20 31.35
C GLU A 106 -2.62 -19.59 32.75
N ASN A 107 -3.83 -19.58 33.30
CA ASN A 107 -4.13 -19.01 34.59
C ASN A 107 -4.19 -20.09 35.69
N ARG A 108 -3.02 -20.52 36.20
CA ARG A 108 -2.92 -21.42 37.36
C ARG A 108 -3.34 -20.76 38.69
N LYS A 109 -3.68 -19.46 38.71
CA LYS A 109 -4.00 -18.70 39.93
C LYS A 109 -5.40 -18.08 39.97
N GLY A 110 -6.13 -18.00 38.85
CA GLY A 110 -7.52 -17.56 38.80
C GLY A 110 -7.74 -16.05 38.84
N ASP A 111 -6.71 -15.23 39.07
CA ASP A 111 -6.85 -13.79 39.34
C ASP A 111 -6.91 -12.91 38.07
N SER A 112 -6.38 -13.37 36.94
CA SER A 112 -6.36 -12.60 35.68
C SER A 112 -6.57 -13.45 34.42
N LEU A 113 -7.45 -12.99 33.53
CA LEU A 113 -7.67 -13.59 32.22
C LEU A 113 -6.68 -13.00 31.22
N PHE A 114 -6.03 -13.87 30.44
CA PHE A 114 -5.19 -13.46 29.33
C PHE A 114 -5.95 -13.58 28.00
N LEU A 115 -6.04 -12.46 27.30
CA LEU A 115 -6.61 -12.37 25.95
C LEU A 115 -5.52 -12.01 24.96
N ASN A 116 -5.52 -12.65 23.80
CA ASN A 116 -4.64 -12.35 22.70
C ASN A 116 -5.46 -11.91 21.50
N CYS A 117 -5.11 -10.77 20.92
CA CYS A 117 -5.67 -10.29 19.68
C CYS A 117 -4.62 -10.41 18.58
N THR A 118 -4.96 -11.12 17.49
CA THR A 118 -4.09 -11.27 16.32
C THR A 118 -4.74 -10.60 15.12
N SER A 119 -4.00 -9.73 14.42
CA SER A 119 -4.45 -9.13 13.17
C SER A 119 -4.47 -10.16 12.05
N SER A 120 -5.33 -9.95 11.04
CA SER A 120 -5.12 -10.61 9.75
C SER A 120 -3.89 -10.02 9.04
N ARG A 121 -3.46 -10.67 7.95
CA ARG A 121 -2.25 -10.31 7.19
C ARG A 121 -2.45 -8.97 6.51
N SER A 122 -1.47 -8.08 6.64
CA SER A 122 -1.51 -6.74 6.08
C SER A 122 -0.13 -6.20 5.75
N TYR A 123 -0.09 -5.11 4.98
CA TYR A 123 1.11 -4.31 4.78
C TYR A 123 0.72 -2.82 4.61
N PRO A 124 1.30 -1.89 5.38
CA PRO A 124 2.19 -2.12 6.52
C PRO A 124 1.55 -2.95 7.64
N ALA A 125 2.34 -3.32 8.64
CA ALA A 125 1.86 -4.06 9.80
C ALA A 125 0.74 -3.30 10.52
N ALA A 126 -0.38 -3.97 10.81
CA ALA A 126 -1.49 -3.36 11.52
C ALA A 126 -1.10 -2.97 12.96
N VAL A 127 -1.52 -1.78 13.38
CA VAL A 127 -1.44 -1.33 14.78
C VAL A 127 -2.69 -1.81 15.51
N LEU A 128 -2.50 -2.58 16.58
CA LEU A 128 -3.58 -3.12 17.41
C LEU A 128 -3.84 -2.21 18.61
N SER A 129 -5.10 -2.10 19.01
CA SER A 129 -5.51 -1.47 20.27
C SER A 129 -6.61 -2.26 20.95
N TRP A 130 -6.62 -2.23 22.28
CA TRP A 130 -7.67 -2.79 23.10
C TRP A 130 -8.54 -1.70 23.72
N ASP A 131 -9.83 -1.99 23.83
CA ASP A 131 -10.82 -1.18 24.50
C ASP A 131 -11.58 -2.06 25.51
N ILE A 132 -11.76 -1.57 26.74
CA ILE A 132 -12.51 -2.23 27.82
C ILE A 132 -13.68 -1.32 28.20
N ASP A 133 -14.90 -1.83 28.10
CA ASP A 133 -16.13 -1.08 28.41
C ASP A 133 -16.23 0.27 27.66
N GLY A 134 -15.64 0.32 26.45
CA GLY A 134 -15.59 1.53 25.60
C GLY A 134 -14.37 2.43 25.82
N GLU A 135 -13.56 2.18 26.85
CA GLU A 135 -12.36 2.96 27.16
C GLU A 135 -11.09 2.30 26.62
N LYS A 136 -10.23 3.08 25.97
CA LYS A 136 -8.96 2.57 25.43
C LYS A 136 -8.00 2.17 26.55
N VAL A 137 -7.41 0.99 26.42
CA VAL A 137 -6.35 0.53 27.32
C VAL A 137 -5.03 1.18 26.91
N THR A 138 -4.50 2.05 27.77
CA THR A 138 -3.20 2.71 27.56
C THR A 138 -2.13 2.31 28.58
N ASP A 139 -2.50 1.61 29.66
CA ASP A 139 -1.55 1.14 30.67
C ASP A 139 -0.67 0.02 30.08
N PRO A 140 0.66 0.22 29.94
CA PRO A 140 1.55 -0.78 29.39
C PRO A 140 1.64 -2.04 30.25
N ASN A 141 1.33 -2.00 31.55
CA ASN A 141 1.37 -3.17 32.41
C ASN A 141 0.25 -4.18 32.11
N LEU A 142 -0.82 -3.72 31.46
CA LEU A 142 -1.94 -4.57 31.04
C LEU A 142 -1.74 -5.13 29.62
N LEU A 143 -0.75 -4.64 28.88
CA LEU A 143 -0.53 -4.95 27.47
C LEU A 143 0.72 -5.80 27.27
N VAL A 144 0.60 -6.85 26.46
CA VAL A 144 1.74 -7.70 26.09
C VAL A 144 2.00 -7.55 24.60
N GLN A 145 3.12 -6.92 24.24
CA GLN A 145 3.50 -6.75 22.83
C GLN A 145 4.21 -7.99 22.30
N TYR A 146 3.82 -8.42 21.11
CA TYR A 146 4.48 -9.51 20.40
C TYR A 146 5.22 -8.97 19.16
N PRO A 147 6.37 -9.58 18.80
CA PRO A 147 7.03 -9.24 17.56
C PRO A 147 6.10 -9.55 16.36
N PRO A 148 6.09 -8.72 15.31
CA PRO A 148 5.30 -8.99 14.11
C PRO A 148 5.73 -10.29 13.43
N ILE A 149 4.75 -11.07 12.97
CA ILE A 149 4.99 -12.32 12.24
C ILE A 149 5.01 -12.02 10.75
N GLN A 150 6.13 -12.34 10.10
CA GLN A 150 6.25 -12.22 8.65
C GLN A 150 5.64 -13.43 7.94
N HIS A 151 4.95 -13.16 6.84
CA HIS A 151 4.37 -14.16 5.96
C HIS A 151 4.97 -14.07 4.55
N ALA A 152 4.59 -15.01 3.69
CA ALA A 152 4.94 -14.98 2.29
C ALA A 152 4.57 -13.63 1.63
N HIS A 153 5.36 -13.24 0.62
CA HIS A 153 5.19 -12.01 -0.14
C HIS A 153 5.29 -10.70 0.67
N GLY A 154 5.88 -10.74 1.88
CA GLY A 154 6.14 -9.55 2.69
C GLY A 154 4.97 -9.06 3.53
N LEU A 155 3.86 -9.81 3.56
CA LEU A 155 2.72 -9.49 4.44
C LEU A 155 3.07 -9.77 5.89
N VAL A 156 2.44 -9.05 6.81
CA VAL A 156 2.73 -9.11 8.24
C VAL A 156 1.44 -9.24 9.03
N SER A 157 1.47 -10.05 10.09
CA SER A 157 0.43 -10.07 11.12
C SER A 157 1.03 -9.61 12.45
N THR A 158 0.26 -8.87 13.23
CA THR A 158 0.65 -8.41 14.56
C THR A 158 -0.23 -9.05 15.62
N ALA A 159 0.28 -9.13 16.85
CA ALA A 159 -0.48 -9.60 17.99
C ALA A 159 -0.27 -8.70 19.20
N LEU A 160 -1.34 -8.52 19.99
CA LEU A 160 -1.34 -7.73 21.21
C LEU A 160 -2.12 -8.48 22.28
N GLY A 161 -1.42 -8.86 23.34
CA GLY A 161 -2.01 -9.47 24.52
C GLY A 161 -2.60 -8.42 25.46
N LEU A 162 -3.61 -8.83 26.22
CA LEU A 162 -4.28 -8.06 27.24
C LEU A 162 -4.44 -8.91 28.49
N LEU A 163 -4.00 -8.39 29.63
CA LEU A 163 -4.22 -8.95 30.95
C LEU A 163 -5.39 -8.20 31.60
N VAL A 164 -6.47 -8.90 31.90
CA VAL A 164 -7.62 -8.33 32.61
C VAL A 164 -7.87 -9.07 33.93
N PRO A 165 -8.22 -8.36 35.01
CA PRO A 165 -8.60 -9.02 36.26
C PRO A 165 -9.89 -9.82 36.07
N THR A 166 -9.99 -10.96 36.75
CA THR A 166 -11.23 -11.74 36.82
C THR A 166 -12.16 -11.16 37.89
N GLY A 167 -13.45 -11.53 37.86
CA GLY A 167 -14.41 -11.16 38.91
C GLY A 167 -15.45 -10.10 38.53
N ARG A 168 -15.41 -9.53 37.32
CA ARG A 168 -16.51 -8.73 36.77
C ARG A 168 -16.74 -9.05 35.29
N THR A 169 -17.97 -8.87 34.82
CA THR A 169 -18.27 -8.90 33.39
C THR A 169 -17.72 -7.63 32.75
N MET A 170 -17.05 -7.78 31.61
CA MET A 170 -16.37 -6.70 30.88
C MET A 170 -16.64 -6.89 29.40
N GLN A 171 -16.88 -5.79 28.68
CA GLN A 171 -16.91 -5.82 27.22
C GLN A 171 -15.53 -5.46 26.69
N VAL A 172 -14.89 -6.42 26.01
CA VAL A 172 -13.56 -6.21 25.45
C VAL A 172 -13.65 -6.15 23.92
N LYS A 173 -13.01 -5.15 23.33
CA LYS A 173 -12.91 -4.98 21.88
C LYS A 173 -11.45 -4.81 21.47
N CYS A 174 -11.04 -5.52 20.42
CA CYS A 174 -9.76 -5.28 19.77
C CYS A 174 -9.99 -4.61 18.41
N THR A 175 -9.18 -3.60 18.10
CA THR A 175 -9.22 -2.88 16.83
C THR A 175 -7.86 -3.00 16.13
N ALA A 176 -7.87 -3.36 14.85
CA ALA A 176 -6.68 -3.35 13.99
C ALA A 176 -6.77 -2.18 13.01
N ARG A 177 -5.73 -1.34 12.96
CA ARG A 177 -5.64 -0.21 12.03
C ARG A 177 -4.37 -0.33 11.18
N VAL A 178 -4.53 -0.31 9.87
CA VAL A 178 -3.42 -0.10 8.93
C VAL A 178 -3.53 1.35 8.48
N ALA A 179 -2.72 2.22 9.07
CA ALA A 179 -2.64 3.60 8.62
C ALA A 179 -1.79 3.66 7.35
N PRO A 180 -2.18 4.45 6.33
CA PRO A 180 -1.15 5.14 5.57
C PRO A 180 -0.49 6.15 6.52
N ALA A 181 0.84 6.13 6.58
CA ALA A 181 1.63 7.21 7.16
C ALA A 181 1.47 8.45 6.27
N TRP A 182 0.43 9.24 6.52
CA TRP A 182 0.14 10.47 5.79
C TRP A 182 1.26 11.49 6.06
N ARG A 183 1.91 12.00 4.99
CA ARG A 183 2.59 13.30 4.97
C ARG A 183 1.79 14.19 4.02
N GLU A 184 1.41 15.36 4.53
CA GLU A 184 0.58 16.43 3.94
C GLU A 184 0.21 16.30 2.46
N GLY A 185 -1.06 15.98 2.14
CA GLY A 185 -1.54 16.31 0.79
C GLY A 185 -2.83 15.71 0.19
N SER A 186 -3.56 14.77 0.79
CA SER A 186 -4.70 14.16 0.05
C SER A 186 -5.85 13.57 0.88
N GLU A 187 -7.05 14.13 0.72
CA GLU A 187 -8.33 13.67 1.28
C GLU A 187 -8.69 12.25 0.80
N ALA A 188 -9.28 11.44 1.68
CA ALA A 188 -9.89 10.16 1.32
C ALA A 188 -11.39 10.21 1.64
N VAL A 189 -12.24 10.04 0.61
CA VAL A 189 -13.67 9.83 0.79
C VAL A 189 -13.88 8.36 1.16
N VAL A 190 -14.18 8.10 2.44
CA VAL A 190 -14.55 6.76 2.92
C VAL A 190 -16.00 6.50 2.55
N GLY A 191 -16.21 5.90 1.37
CA GLY A 191 -17.49 5.35 0.96
C GLY A 191 -17.76 4.00 1.63
N ASN A 192 -18.94 3.86 2.23
CA ASN A 192 -19.37 2.61 2.83
C ASN A 192 -19.54 1.51 1.77
N SER A 193 -19.03 0.32 2.11
CA SER A 193 -19.38 -1.02 1.60
C SER A 193 -18.50 -1.67 0.52
N GLN A 194 -18.11 -2.91 0.86
CA GLN A 194 -17.58 -4.01 0.05
C GLN A 194 -16.16 -3.88 -0.49
N LEU A 195 -15.20 -4.17 0.40
CA LEU A 195 -13.81 -4.50 0.04
C LEU A 195 -13.75 -5.90 -0.60
N ALA A 196 -14.31 -6.04 -1.80
CA ALA A 196 -14.18 -7.22 -2.63
C ALA A 196 -13.50 -6.83 -3.95
N ASP A 197 -12.26 -7.33 -4.11
CA ASP A 197 -11.56 -7.53 -5.39
C ASP A 197 -11.14 -6.35 -6.28
N SER A 198 -10.81 -5.18 -5.72
CA SER A 198 -9.91 -4.24 -6.40
C SER A 198 -8.61 -4.04 -5.61
N LYS A 199 -7.50 -4.53 -6.19
CA LYS A 199 -6.14 -4.10 -5.78
C LYS A 199 -5.95 -2.68 -6.31
N GLU A 200 -6.34 -1.68 -5.53
CA GLU A 200 -6.16 -0.28 -5.93
C GLU A 200 -4.72 0.15 -5.67
N ALA A 201 -4.05 0.65 -6.71
CA ALA A 201 -2.77 1.31 -6.63
C ALA A 201 -3.02 2.81 -6.86
N MET A 202 -2.66 3.64 -5.88
CA MET A 202 -2.78 5.10 -6.02
C MET A 202 -1.47 5.67 -6.57
N LEU A 203 -1.58 6.51 -7.60
CA LEU A 203 -0.49 7.36 -8.06
C LEU A 203 -0.60 8.72 -7.37
N LEU A 204 0.50 9.19 -6.79
CA LEU A 204 0.62 10.54 -6.28
C LEU A 204 1.24 11.41 -7.37
N GLY A 205 0.48 12.40 -7.86
CA GLY A 205 0.97 13.43 -8.78
C GLY A 205 1.67 14.57 -8.01
N GLU A 206 2.81 15.01 -8.53
CA GLU A 206 3.62 16.09 -7.98
C GLU A 206 2.99 17.48 -8.13
N ARG A 207 3.34 18.38 -7.20
CA ARG A 207 3.13 19.83 -7.31
C ARG A 207 4.34 20.47 -7.98
N GLU A 208 4.04 21.37 -8.92
CA GLU A 208 4.97 22.26 -9.61
C GLU A 208 5.66 23.24 -8.64
N ALA A 209 6.95 23.49 -8.91
CA ALA A 209 7.66 24.73 -8.58
C ALA A 209 8.67 25.05 -9.68
#